data_AF-A0A840S0Y8-F1
#
_entry.id   AF-A0A840S0Y8-F1
#
_cell.length_a   1.000
_cell.length_b   1.000
_cell.length_c   1.000
_cell.angle_alpha   90.00
_cell.angle_beta   90.00
_cell.angle_gamma   90.00
#
_symmetry.space_group_name_H-M   'P 1'
#
loop_
_entity.id
_entity.type
_entity.pdbx_description
1 polymer ?
#
loop_
_entity_poly.entity_id
_entity_poly.type
_entity_poly.pdbx_seq_one_letter_code
_entity_poly.pdbx_strand_id
1 'polypeptide(L)'
;MHQEKRTTPEKEAALKALRNEFIGTDAGTQGQRALAALRLFPLTTFELSRCLDVYHPPARIKELRQAGHNIVTLRETVTTEAGVKHSLGKYVLLREAGEERAA
;
A
#
# COMPACT_ATOMS: atom_id res chain seq x y z
N MET A 1 6.43 -25.23 4.17
CA MET A 1 7.43 -24.25 3.73
C MET A 1 6.93 -22.86 4.07
N HIS A 2 7.41 -22.24 5.15
CA HIS A 2 7.05 -20.87 5.51
C HIS A 2 7.88 -19.93 4.64
N GLN A 3 7.42 -19.63 3.41
CA GLN A 3 8.10 -18.64 2.59
C GLN A 3 8.17 -17.33 3.38
N GLU A 4 9.39 -16.85 3.60
CA GLU A 4 9.64 -15.55 4.20
C GLU A 4 9.01 -14.50 3.28
N LYS A 5 7.89 -13.93 3.73
CA LYS A 5 7.13 -12.95 2.95
C LYS A 5 7.84 -11.61 2.95
N ARG A 6 8.97 -11.54 2.25
CA ARG A 6 9.63 -10.28 1.87
C ARG A 6 8.97 -9.74 0.61
N THR A 7 8.92 -8.42 0.50
CA THR A 7 8.62 -7.74 -0.76
C THR A 7 9.67 -8.16 -1.77
N THR A 8 9.23 -8.64 -2.95
CA THR A 8 10.19 -9.06 -3.99
C THR A 8 10.91 -7.84 -4.56
N PRO A 9 12.16 -7.98 -5.02
CA PRO A 9 12.91 -6.86 -5.58
C PRO A 9 12.19 -6.16 -6.73
N GLU A 10 11.47 -6.92 -7.56
CA GLU A 10 10.71 -6.40 -8.70
C GLU A 10 9.53 -5.55 -8.23
N LYS A 11 8.80 -6.02 -7.21
CA LYS A 11 7.70 -5.26 -6.60
C LYS A 11 8.24 -3.99 -5.94
N GLU A 12 9.33 -4.10 -5.19
CA GLU A 12 9.96 -2.94 -4.55
C GLU A 12 10.39 -1.87 -5.59
N ALA A 13 11.02 -2.30 -6.69
CA ALA A 13 11.42 -1.41 -7.77
C ALA A 13 10.21 -0.72 -8.42
N ALA A 14 9.14 -1.46 -8.70
CA ALA A 14 7.91 -0.90 -9.27
C ALA A 14 7.27 0.15 -8.33
N LEU A 15 7.23 -0.12 -7.02
CA LEU A 15 6.73 0.83 -6.03
C LEU A 15 7.60 2.09 -5.95
N LYS A 16 8.93 1.95 -5.96
CA LYS A 16 9.85 3.10 -5.95
C LYS A 16 9.74 3.94 -7.22
N ALA A 17 9.52 3.31 -8.38
CA ALA A 17 9.26 4.02 -9.63
C ALA A 17 7.96 4.85 -9.52
N LEU A 18 6.87 4.22 -9.09
CA LEU A 18 5.59 4.90 -8.83
C LEU A 18 5.75 6.08 -7.86
N ARG A 19 6.49 5.90 -6.76
CA ARG A 19 6.77 7.00 -5.82
C ARG A 19 7.36 8.22 -6.52
N ASN A 20 8.27 8.01 -7.47
CA ASN A 20 8.95 9.11 -8.16
C ASN A 20 8.05 9.81 -9.20
N GLU A 21 6.93 9.19 -9.62
CA GLU A 21 5.94 9.82 -10.50
C GLU A 21 5.07 10.85 -9.76
N PHE A 22 4.85 10.66 -8.45
CA PHE A 22 4.07 11.55 -7.60
C PHE A 22 4.98 12.48 -6.80
N ILE A 23 5.15 13.72 -7.29
CA ILE A 23 6.02 14.72 -6.66
C ILE A 23 5.29 15.43 -5.51
N GLY A 24 5.84 15.36 -4.31
CA GLY A 24 5.32 16.06 -3.13
C GLY A 24 5.23 15.17 -1.89
N THR A 25 5.11 15.80 -0.73
CA THR A 25 5.04 15.11 0.57
C THR A 25 3.75 15.42 1.33
N ASP A 26 2.84 16.20 0.75
CA ASP A 26 1.54 16.50 1.36
C ASP A 26 0.63 15.27 1.42
N ALA A 27 -0.39 15.34 2.28
CA ALA A 27 -1.29 14.22 2.52
C ALA A 27 -1.99 13.70 1.26
N GLY A 28 -2.39 14.62 0.35
CA GLY A 28 -3.09 14.28 -0.88
C GLY A 28 -2.19 13.50 -1.83
N THR A 29 -0.98 14.00 -2.10
CA THR A 29 0.02 13.32 -2.94
C THR A 29 0.37 11.94 -2.38
N GLN A 30 0.55 11.84 -1.05
CA GLN A 30 0.81 10.56 -0.41
C GLN A 30 -0.36 9.56 -0.54
N GLY A 31 -1.60 10.05 -0.49
CA GLY A 31 -2.80 9.24 -0.70
C GLY A 31 -2.93 8.78 -2.16
N GLN A 32 -2.68 9.66 -3.12
CA GLN A 32 -2.76 9.37 -4.56
C GLN A 32 -1.74 8.30 -4.97
N ARG A 33 -0.47 8.41 -4.54
CA ARG A 33 0.53 7.38 -4.84
C ARG A 33 0.19 6.04 -4.17
N ALA A 34 -0.39 6.05 -2.96
CA ALA A 34 -0.83 4.84 -2.29
C ALA A 34 -1.97 4.17 -3.06
N LEU A 35 -2.95 4.94 -3.54
CA LEU A 35 -4.04 4.43 -4.36
C LEU A 35 -3.51 3.87 -5.70
N ALA A 36 -2.65 4.61 -6.39
CA ALA A 36 -2.04 4.16 -7.65
C ALA A 36 -1.30 2.82 -7.49
N ALA A 37 -0.56 2.66 -6.41
CA ALA A 37 0.12 1.40 -6.11
C ALA A 37 -0.85 0.26 -5.71
N LEU A 38 -1.92 0.57 -4.99
CA LEU A 38 -2.96 -0.41 -4.60
C LEU A 38 -3.74 -0.99 -5.78
N ARG A 39 -3.81 -0.26 -6.90
CA ARG A 39 -4.36 -0.76 -8.18
C ARG A 39 -3.54 -1.91 -8.75
N LEU A 40 -2.23 -1.88 -8.53
CA LEU A 40 -1.30 -2.87 -9.09
C LEU A 40 -1.09 -4.04 -8.15
N PHE A 41 -1.01 -3.78 -6.84
CA PHE A 41 -0.67 -4.79 -5.85
C PHE A 41 -1.43 -4.61 -4.53
N PRO A 42 -1.72 -5.69 -3.79
CA PRO A 42 -2.00 -5.57 -2.37
C PRO A 42 -0.73 -5.15 -1.62
N LEU A 43 -0.85 -4.19 -0.70
CA LEU A 43 0.30 -3.55 -0.06
C LEU A 43 0.26 -3.70 1.45
N THR A 44 1.39 -4.02 2.05
CA THR A 44 1.55 -3.96 3.51
C THR A 44 1.81 -2.54 3.99
N THR A 45 1.55 -2.27 5.27
CA THR A 45 1.96 -1.03 5.92
C THR A 45 3.46 -0.74 5.73
N PHE A 46 4.29 -1.79 5.69
CA PHE A 46 5.73 -1.67 5.46
C PHE A 46 6.04 -1.19 4.03
N GLU A 47 5.38 -1.76 3.02
CA GLU A 47 5.58 -1.35 1.62
C GLU A 47 5.11 0.09 1.38
N LEU A 48 3.97 0.47 1.97
CA LEU A 48 3.49 1.84 1.91
C LEU A 48 4.50 2.82 2.52
N SER A 49 5.10 2.48 3.67
CA SER A 49 6.04 3.39 4.33
C SER A 49 7.44 3.38 3.73
N ARG A 50 8.03 2.22 3.43
CA ARG A 50 9.43 2.10 2.99
C ARG A 50 9.61 2.26 1.50
N CYS A 51 8.69 1.73 0.69
CA CYS A 51 8.81 1.78 -0.77
C CYS A 51 8.18 3.05 -1.33
N LEU A 52 6.96 3.37 -0.86
CA LEU A 52 6.21 4.55 -1.32
C LEU A 52 6.45 5.79 -0.47
N ASP A 53 7.24 5.73 0.60
CA ASP A 53 7.54 6.89 1.48
C ASP A 53 6.29 7.48 2.18
N VAL A 54 5.19 6.73 2.29
CA VAL A 54 3.97 7.19 2.97
C VAL A 54 4.22 7.21 4.48
N TYR A 55 4.27 8.42 5.05
CA TYR A 55 4.67 8.61 6.44
C TYR A 55 3.71 7.95 7.44
N HIS A 56 2.40 8.11 7.22
CA HIS A 56 1.37 7.53 8.09
C HIS A 56 0.35 6.70 7.29
N PRO A 57 0.72 5.47 6.87
CA PRO A 57 -0.12 4.66 5.98
C PRO A 57 -1.55 4.43 6.47
N PRO A 58 -1.82 4.11 7.77
CA PRO A 58 -3.19 3.91 8.23
C PRO A 58 -4.09 5.14 8.07
N ALA A 59 -3.52 6.35 8.16
CA ALA A 59 -4.29 7.58 7.98
C ALA A 59 -4.64 7.79 6.51
N ARG A 60 -3.66 7.60 5.61
CA ARG A 60 -3.91 7.68 4.16
C ARG A 60 -4.94 6.66 3.68
N ILE A 61 -4.87 5.42 4.17
CA ILE A 61 -5.89 4.40 3.85
C ILE A 61 -7.26 4.78 4.41
N LYS A 62 -7.34 5.36 5.61
CA LYS A 62 -8.60 5.86 6.18
C LYS A 62 -9.19 6.97 5.31
N GLU A 63 -8.39 7.92 4.86
CA GLU A 63 -8.83 9.01 3.98
C GLU A 63 -9.32 8.48 2.62
N LEU A 64 -8.60 7.52 2.02
CA LEU A 64 -9.05 6.87 0.77
C LEU A 64 -10.39 6.14 0.96
N ARG A 65 -10.61 5.47 2.09
CA ARG A 65 -11.91 4.87 2.40
C ARG A 65 -13.00 5.91 2.55
N GLN A 66 -12.71 7.04 3.20
CA GLN A 66 -13.64 8.15 3.34
C GLN A 66 -13.99 8.79 1.99
N ALA A 67 -13.04 8.78 1.04
CA ALA A 67 -13.28 9.19 -0.34
C ALA A 67 -14.10 8.15 -1.15
N GLY A 68 -14.46 7.00 -0.58
CA GLY A 68 -15.36 6.02 -1.18
C GLY A 68 -14.69 4.77 -1.76
N HIS A 69 -13.36 4.65 -1.66
CA HIS A 69 -12.64 3.45 -2.11
C HIS A 69 -12.89 2.28 -1.15
N ASN A 70 -13.22 1.11 -1.70
CA ASN A 70 -13.38 -0.11 -0.91
C ASN A 70 -12.02 -0.79 -0.73
N ILE A 71 -11.38 -0.55 0.41
CA ILE A 71 -10.08 -1.15 0.76
C ILE A 71 -10.24 -2.00 2.01
N VAL A 72 -9.96 -3.31 1.91
CA VAL A 72 -9.96 -4.22 3.07
C VAL A 72 -8.57 -4.33 3.69
N THR A 73 -8.51 -4.57 5.00
CA THR A 73 -7.24 -4.83 5.71
C THR A 73 -7.21 -6.27 6.17
N LEU A 74 -6.23 -7.03 5.68
CA LEU A 74 -5.87 -8.35 6.16
C LEU A 74 -4.66 -8.25 7.10
N ARG A 75 -4.42 -9.27 7.92
CA ARG A 75 -3.18 -9.35 8.70
C ARG A 75 -2.15 -10.22 7.98
N GLU A 76 -0.93 -9.72 7.88
CA GLU A 76 0.18 -10.45 7.30
C GLU A 76 1.41 -10.34 8.19
N THR A 77 2.03 -11.48 8.48
CA THR A 77 3.31 -11.51 9.20
C THR A 77 4.43 -11.35 8.18
N VAL A 78 5.24 -10.30 8.35
CA VAL A 78 6.41 -10.01 7.52
C VAL A 78 7.67 -9.98 8.39
N THR A 79 8.80 -10.38 7.82
CA THR A 79 10.12 -10.19 8.44
C THR A 79 10.64 -8.83 8.02
N THR A 80 10.88 -7.94 8.97
CA THR A 80 11.41 -6.59 8.70
C THR A 80 12.90 -6.64 8.41
N GLU A 81 13.44 -5.50 7.98
CA GLU A 81 14.87 -5.22 7.83
C GLU A 81 15.72 -5.55 9.06
N ALA A 82 15.14 -5.50 10.28
CA ALA A 82 15.79 -5.90 11.52
C ALA A 82 15.83 -7.42 11.77
N GLY A 83 15.31 -8.24 10.85
CA GLY A 83 15.22 -9.70 11.00
C GLY A 83 14.10 -10.17 11.94
N VAL A 84 13.27 -9.25 12.44
CA VAL A 84 12.18 -9.55 13.39
C VAL A 84 10.86 -9.71 12.63
N LYS A 85 10.02 -10.65 13.08
CA LYS A 85 8.68 -10.86 12.53
C LYS A 85 7.69 -9.87 13.15
N HIS A 86 7.02 -9.12 12.30
CA HIS A 86 5.94 -8.22 12.69
C HIS A 86 4.65 -8.60 11.97
N SER A 87 3.52 -8.54 12.68
CA SER A 87 2.22 -8.65 12.04
C SER A 87 1.72 -7.27 11.66
N LEU A 88 1.60 -7.03 10.36
CA LEU A 88 1.23 -5.76 9.77
C LEU A 88 -0.11 -5.86 9.03
N GLY A 89 -0.74 -4.72 8.80
CA GLY A 89 -1.88 -4.61 7.91
C GLY A 89 -1.44 -4.78 6.46
N LYS A 90 -2.15 -5.64 5.71
CA LYS A 90 -2.09 -5.75 4.25
C LYS A 90 -3.39 -5.20 3.68
N TYR A 91 -3.28 -4.12 2.93
CA TYR A 91 -4.38 -3.42 2.30
C TYR A 91 -4.62 -3.97 0.90
N VAL A 92 -5.88 -4.27 0.58
CA VAL A 92 -6.30 -4.77 -0.73
C VAL A 92 -7.42 -3.86 -1.23
N LEU A 93 -7.22 -3.26 -2.39
CA LEU A 93 -8.25 -2.49 -3.07
C LEU A 93 -9.21 -3.45 -3.77
N LEU A 94 -10.48 -3.40 -3.42
CA LEU A 94 -11.54 -4.22 -4.02
C LEU A 94 -12.34 -3.44 -5.06
N ARG A 95 -12.45 -2.13 -4.90
CA ARG A 95 -13.20 -1.23 -5.80
C ARG A 95 -12.78 0.21 -5.58
N GLU A 96 -12.71 1.00 -6.64
CA GLU A 96 -12.50 2.43 -6.52
C GLU A 96 -13.80 3.24 -6.36
N ALA A 97 -13.68 4.43 -5.80
CA ALA A 97 -14.76 5.40 -5.81
C ALA A 97 -15.11 5.73 -7.28
N GLY A 98 -16.39 5.63 -7.64
CA GLY A 98 -16.86 5.91 -9.00
C GLY A 98 -16.81 4.73 -9.98
N GLU A 99 -16.20 3.60 -9.63
CA GLU A 99 -16.39 2.36 -10.41
C GLU A 99 -17.77 1.77 -10.07
N GLU A 100 -18.71 2.01 -10.97
CA GLU A 100 -19.98 1.29 -11.04
C GLU A 100 -19.69 -0.12 -11.56
N ARG A 101 -20.24 -1.14 -10.89
CA ARG A 101 -20.03 -2.54 -11.30
C ARG A 101 -20.50 -2.70 -12.75
N ALA A 102 -19.58 -2.97 -13.67
CA ALA A 102 -19.94 -3.70 -14.87
C ALA A 102 -20.43 -5.08 -14.39
N ALA A 103 -21.75 -5.24 -14.42
CA ALA A 103 -22.47 -6.44 -14.03
C ALA A 103 -22.18 -7.60 -14.99
#